data_AF-A0A4Q0AH79-F1
#
_entry.id   AF-A0A4Q0AH79-F1
#
_cell.length_a   1.000
_cell.length_b   1.000
_cell.length_c   1.000
_cell.angle_alpha   90.00
_cell.angle_beta   90.00
_cell.angle_gamma   90.00
#
_symmetry.space_group_name_H-M   'P 1'
#
loop_
_entity.id
_entity.type
_entity.pdbx_description
1 polymer ?
#
loop_
_entity_poly.entity_id
_entity_poly.type
_entity_poly.pdbx_seq_one_letter_code
_entity_poly.pdbx_strand_id
1 'polypeptide(L)'
;MTPERWMRLNPKQQHVMVVAMYVRNAMEDFHVKHLSDEQMAELNPIIRQALFDVITIIEDDDLDRQAYNMGLLANQIPPYWEVPDKPSFEQGKARRRYDQAA
;
A
#
# COMPACT_ATOMS: atom_id res chain seq x y z
N MET A 1 1.13 16.01 -7.95
CA MET A 1 1.13 15.33 -9.28
C MET A 1 0.18 16.09 -10.17
N THR A 2 0.55 16.45 -11.41
CA THR A 2 -0.41 17.04 -12.36
C THR A 2 -1.04 15.95 -13.23
N PRO A 3 -2.22 16.17 -13.85
CA PRO A 3 -2.83 15.21 -14.78
C PRO A 3 -1.90 14.82 -15.94
N GLU A 4 -1.14 15.75 -16.49
CA GLU A 4 -0.22 15.50 -17.60
C GLU A 4 0.94 14.60 -17.17
N ARG A 5 1.48 14.83 -15.96
CA ARG A 5 2.54 13.98 -15.40
C ARG A 5 2.02 12.58 -15.08
N TRP A 6 0.77 12.46 -14.63
CA TRP A 6 0.09 11.19 -14.40
C TRP A 6 -0.04 10.36 -15.68
N MET A 7 -0.50 10.98 -16.77
CA MET A 7 -0.70 10.31 -18.06
C MET A 7 0.60 9.81 -18.71
N ARG A 8 1.76 10.35 -18.29
CA ARG A 8 3.09 9.91 -18.77
C ARG A 8 3.64 8.69 -18.03
N LEU A 9 3.05 8.32 -16.89
CA LEU A 9 3.45 7.13 -16.16
C LEU A 9 3.01 5.87 -16.91
N ASN A 10 3.84 4.84 -16.88
CA ASN A 10 3.41 3.52 -17.37
C ASN A 10 2.40 2.89 -16.39
N PRO A 11 1.65 1.84 -16.78
CA PRO A 11 0.63 1.23 -15.93
C PRO A 11 1.16 0.79 -14.55
N LYS A 12 2.35 0.18 -14.49
CA LYS A 12 3.01 -0.23 -13.24
C LYS A 12 3.19 0.95 -12.29
N GLN A 13 3.75 2.05 -12.80
CA GLN A 13 3.95 3.28 -12.03
C GLN A 13 2.62 3.89 -11.57
N GLN A 14 1.58 3.88 -12.41
CA GLN A 14 0.25 4.35 -12.01
C GLN A 14 -0.32 3.51 -10.87
N HIS A 15 -0.28 2.18 -10.97
CA HIS A 15 -0.75 1.29 -9.91
C HIS A 15 0.00 1.50 -8.59
N VAL A 16 1.33 1.56 -8.63
CA VAL A 16 2.17 1.85 -7.45
C VAL A 16 1.76 3.17 -6.80
N MET A 17 1.55 4.22 -7.59
CA MET A 17 1.15 5.53 -7.07
C MET A 17 -0.22 5.49 -6.40
N VAL A 18 -1.20 4.77 -6.97
CA VAL A 18 -2.53 4.61 -6.33
C VAL A 18 -2.41 3.82 -5.03
N VAL A 19 -1.70 2.69 -5.04
CA VAL A 19 -1.52 1.84 -3.85
C VAL A 19 -0.82 2.62 -2.74
N ALA A 20 0.25 3.35 -3.05
CA ALA A 20 0.96 4.15 -2.06
C ALA A 20 0.10 5.27 -1.47
N MET A 21 -0.72 5.93 -2.29
CA MET A 21 -1.68 6.93 -1.80
C MET A 21 -2.72 6.28 -0.88
N TYR A 22 -3.19 5.07 -1.21
CA TYR A 22 -4.11 4.32 -0.37
C TYR A 22 -3.47 3.94 0.98
N VAL A 23 -2.20 3.49 0.98
CA VAL A 23 -1.45 3.20 2.22
C VAL A 23 -1.32 4.46 3.08
N ARG A 24 -0.92 5.60 2.49
CA ARG A 24 -0.85 6.87 3.24
C ARG A 24 -2.19 7.23 3.86
N ASN A 25 -3.30 7.06 3.13
CA ASN A 25 -4.63 7.33 3.66
C ASN A 25 -5.01 6.37 4.79
N ALA A 26 -4.70 5.09 4.67
CA ALA A 26 -4.95 4.10 5.73
C ALA A 26 -4.13 4.39 7.00
N MET A 27 -2.99 5.06 6.85
CA MET A 27 -2.13 5.48 7.96
C MET A 27 -2.55 6.83 8.56
N GLU A 28 -3.60 7.52 8.08
CA GLU A 28 -3.84 8.92 8.45
C GLU A 28 -4.12 9.12 9.95
N ASP A 29 -4.97 8.27 10.54
CA ASP A 29 -5.27 8.34 11.98
C ASP A 29 -4.02 8.14 12.84
N PHE A 30 -3.11 7.27 12.39
CA PHE A 30 -1.82 7.06 13.04
C PHE A 30 -0.88 8.24 12.83
N HIS A 31 -0.79 8.74 11.59
CA HIS A 31 0.02 9.90 11.22
C HIS A 31 -0.33 11.12 12.07
N VAL A 32 -1.59 11.55 12.08
CA VAL A 32 -2.04 12.74 12.83
C VAL A 32 -1.72 12.64 14.33
N LYS A 33 -1.73 11.42 14.88
CA LYS A 33 -1.50 11.19 16.31
C LYS A 33 -0.02 11.06 16.68
N HIS A 34 0.84 10.59 15.78
CA HIS A 34 2.17 10.11 16.12
C HIS A 34 3.32 10.65 15.26
N LEU A 35 3.04 11.21 14.09
CA LEU A 35 4.04 11.65 13.13
C LEU A 35 3.77 13.11 12.74
N SER A 36 4.82 13.92 12.61
CA SER A 36 4.68 15.25 12.01
C SER A 36 4.54 15.19 10.50
N ASP A 37 4.06 16.27 9.88
CA ASP A 37 3.97 16.39 8.44
C ASP A 37 5.34 16.22 7.76
N GLU A 38 6.41 16.71 8.39
CA GLU A 38 7.79 16.55 7.90
C GLU A 38 8.22 15.07 7.94
N GLN A 39 7.95 14.36 9.04
CA GLN A 39 8.26 12.93 9.14
C GLN A 39 7.46 12.12 8.11
N MET A 40 6.20 12.46 7.89
CA MET A 40 5.39 11.80 6.87
C MET A 40 5.87 12.14 5.46
N ALA A 41 6.36 13.35 5.22
CA ALA A 41 6.98 13.75 3.96
C ALA A 41 8.25 12.93 3.64
N GLU A 42 9.03 12.54 4.64
CA GLU A 42 10.18 11.63 4.50
C GLU A 42 9.76 10.18 4.26
N LEU A 43 8.72 9.70 4.97
CA LEU A 43 8.23 8.32 4.86
C LEU A 43 7.54 8.02 3.53
N ASN A 44 6.79 8.99 2.98
CA ASN A 44 6.00 8.80 1.77
C ASN A 44 6.82 8.32 0.54
N PRO A 45 7.99 8.91 0.21
CA PRO A 45 8.90 8.39 -0.82
C PRO A 45 9.38 6.95 -0.56
N ILE A 46 9.71 6.61 0.69
CA ILE A 46 10.21 5.27 1.06
C ILE A 46 9.13 4.22 0.81
N ILE A 47 7.89 4.49 1.27
CA ILE A 47 6.73 3.62 1.04
C ILE A 47 6.48 3.44 -0.46
N ARG A 48 6.51 4.52 -1.24
CA ARG A 48 6.32 4.46 -2.70
C ARG A 48 7.36 3.59 -3.39
N GLN A 49 8.63 3.74 -3.02
CA GLN A 49 9.70 2.96 -3.63
C GLN A 49 9.60 1.49 -3.24
N ALA A 50 9.34 1.17 -1.96
CA ALA A 50 9.16 -0.21 -1.51
C ALA A 50 8.01 -0.93 -2.24
N LEU A 51 6.90 -0.22 -2.50
CA LEU A 51 5.79 -0.75 -3.29
C LEU A 51 6.15 -0.96 -4.77
N PHE A 52 6.97 -0.07 -5.36
CA PHE A 52 7.49 -0.25 -6.71
C PHE A 52 8.39 -1.49 -6.81
N ASP A 53 9.27 -1.67 -5.83
CA ASP A 53 10.21 -2.77 -5.78
C ASP A 53 9.47 -4.12 -5.64
N VAL A 54 8.50 -4.21 -4.73
CA VAL A 54 7.74 -5.46 -4.55
C VAL A 54 6.88 -5.80 -5.77
N ILE A 55 6.27 -4.81 -6.42
CA ILE A 55 5.52 -5.04 -7.67
C ILE A 55 6.48 -5.47 -8.79
N THR A 56 7.71 -4.96 -8.83
CA THR A 56 8.73 -5.41 -9.78
C THR A 56 9.12 -6.86 -9.54
N ILE A 57 9.23 -7.31 -8.29
CA ILE A 57 9.43 -8.72 -7.94
C ILE A 57 8.22 -9.57 -8.39
N ILE A 58 7.00 -9.13 -8.09
CA ILE A 58 5.76 -9.86 -8.42
C ILE A 58 5.54 -9.98 -9.93
N GLU A 59 5.97 -9.00 -10.71
CA GLU A 59 5.82 -8.99 -12.18
C GLU A 59 7.07 -9.52 -12.90
N ASP A 60 8.03 -10.13 -12.19
CA ASP A 60 9.24 -10.67 -12.81
C ASP A 60 8.92 -11.92 -13.65
N ASP A 61 9.31 -11.89 -14.93
CA ASP A 61 9.08 -12.98 -15.88
C ASP A 61 9.96 -14.21 -15.59
N ASP A 62 11.05 -14.04 -14.83
CA ASP A 62 11.88 -15.14 -14.33
C ASP A 62 11.27 -15.72 -13.05
N LEU A 63 10.52 -16.81 -13.20
CA LEU A 63 9.77 -17.42 -12.10
C LEU A 63 10.64 -17.93 -10.95
N ASP A 64 11.88 -18.37 -11.23
CA ASP A 64 12.80 -18.84 -10.19
C ASP A 64 13.29 -17.65 -9.35
N ARG A 65 13.67 -16.54 -10.01
CA ARG A 65 14.07 -15.30 -9.34
C ARG A 65 12.90 -14.67 -8.58
N GLN A 66 11.71 -14.68 -9.17
CA GLN A 66 10.48 -14.23 -8.53
C GLN A 66 10.23 -15.02 -7.23
N ALA A 67 10.18 -16.36 -7.32
CA ALA A 67 9.89 -17.23 -6.19
C ALA A 67 10.93 -17.06 -5.07
N TYR A 68 12.22 -16.97 -5.43
CA TYR A 68 13.30 -16.73 -4.48
C TYR A 68 13.11 -15.40 -3.71
N ASN A 69 12.91 -14.30 -4.43
CA ASN A 69 12.75 -12.97 -3.81
C ASN A 69 11.47 -12.87 -2.97
N MET A 70 10.36 -13.46 -3.43
CA MET A 70 9.12 -13.57 -2.65
C MET A 70 9.34 -14.38 -1.37
N GLY A 71 10.08 -15.49 -1.45
CA GLY A 71 10.44 -16.31 -0.29
C GLY A 71 11.30 -15.56 0.73
N LEU A 72 12.25 -14.74 0.29
CA LEU A 72 13.05 -13.89 1.19
C LEU A 72 12.18 -12.92 1.99
N LEU A 73 11.22 -12.25 1.33
CA LEU A 73 10.30 -11.34 2.00
C LEU A 73 9.31 -12.07 2.91
N ALA A 74 8.79 -13.23 2.49
CA ALA A 74 7.87 -14.02 3.28
C ALA A 74 8.50 -14.47 4.62
N ASN A 75 9.79 -14.82 4.63
CA ASN A 75 10.52 -15.18 5.84
C ASN A 75 10.75 -14.01 6.83
N GLN A 76 10.52 -12.78 6.38
CA GLN A 76 10.62 -11.57 7.22
C GLN A 76 9.27 -11.15 7.81
N ILE A 77 8.17 -11.78 7.39
CA ILE A 77 6.83 -11.50 7.93
C ILE A 77 6.82 -11.88 9.42
N PRO A 78 6.61 -10.92 10.34
CA PRO A 78 6.56 -11.22 11.76
C PRO A 78 5.36 -12.13 12.09
N PRO A 79 5.50 -13.06 13.06
CA PRO A 79 4.45 -14.02 13.38
C PRO A 79 3.18 -13.40 13.97
N TYR A 80 3.23 -12.13 14.39
CA TYR A 80 2.09 -11.39 14.92
C TYR A 80 1.29 -10.65 13.84
N TRP A 81 1.72 -10.67 12.57
CA TRP A 81 0.96 -10.05 11.49
C TRP A 81 -0.31 -10.84 11.22
N GLU A 82 -1.45 -10.16 11.25
CA GLU A 82 -2.73 -10.73 10.86
C GLU A 82 -2.83 -10.85 9.34
N VAL A 83 -3.51 -11.88 8.84
CA VAL A 83 -3.82 -12.01 7.41
C VAL A 83 -5.03 -11.12 7.10
N PRO A 84 -4.92 -10.15 6.17
CA PRO A 84 -6.06 -9.33 5.77
C PRO A 84 -7.17 -10.21 5.17
N ASP A 85 -8.41 -10.08 5.68
CA ASP A 85 -9.53 -10.95 5.27
C ASP A 85 -10.51 -10.25 4.30
N LYS A 86 -10.70 -8.93 4.43
CA LYS A 86 -11.60 -8.11 3.59
C LYS A 86 -11.06 -6.69 3.38
N PRO A 87 -11.35 -6.07 2.23
CA PRO A 87 -11.02 -4.66 2.03
C PRO A 87 -11.76 -3.73 3.01
N SER A 88 -11.06 -2.76 3.59
CA SER A 88 -11.63 -1.84 4.59
C SER A 88 -12.80 -0.99 4.07
N PHE A 89 -12.86 -0.70 2.76
CA PHE A 89 -13.98 0.00 2.14
C PHE A 89 -15.29 -0.81 2.12
N GLU A 90 -15.20 -2.14 2.20
CA GLU A 90 -16.38 -3.01 2.36
C GLU A 90 -16.84 -3.02 3.82
N GLN A 91 -15.89 -2.99 4.76
CA GLN A 91 -16.17 -2.92 6.20
C GLN A 91 -16.87 -1.60 6.59
N GLY A 92 -16.53 -0.48 5.95
CA GLY A 92 -17.19 0.82 6.16
C GLY A 92 -18.64 0.90 5.64
N LYS A 93 -19.04 0.06 4.68
CA LYS A 93 -20.45 -0.07 4.27
C LYS A 93 -21.28 -0.83 5.31
N ALA A 94 -20.68 -1.83 5.96
CA ALA A 94 -21.34 -2.59 7.01
C ALA A 94 -21.64 -1.70 8.23
N ARG A 95 -20.67 -0.91 8.71
CA ARG A 95 -20.86 0.00 9.87
C ARG A 95 -21.98 1.03 9.64
N ARG A 96 -22.00 1.69 8.48
CA ARG A 96 -23.05 2.68 8.14
C ARG A 96 -24.47 2.11 8.08
N ARG A 97 -24.64 0.81 7.80
CA ARG A 97 -25.97 0.17 7.84
C ARG A 97 -26.48 -0.05 9.27
N TYR A 98 -25.58 -0.30 10.22
CA TYR A 98 -25.95 -0.46 11.63
C TYR A 98 -26.30 0.89 12.27
N ASP A 99 -25.55 1.95 11.96
CA ASP A 99 -25.80 3.30 12.52
C ASP A 99 -27.09 3.96 11.98
N GLN A 100 -27.63 3.49 10.85
CA GLN A 100 -28.90 3.96 10.27
C GLN A 100 -30.12 3.12 10.71
N ALA A 101 -29.88 2.01 11.43
CA ALA A 101 -30.91 1.10 11.91
C ALA A 101 -31.12 1.19 13.44
N ALA A 102 -30.46 2.14 14.10
CA ALA A 102 -30.53 2.41 15.54
C ALA A 102 -31.24 3.74 15.82
#